data_AF-A0AAD8YTR0-F1
#
_entry.id   AF-A0AAD8YTR0-F1
#
_cell.length_a   1.000
_cell.length_b   1.000
_cell.length_c   1.000
_cell.angle_alpha   90.00
_cell.angle_beta   90.00
_cell.angle_gamma   90.00
#
_symmetry.space_group_name_H-M   'P 1'
#
loop_
_entity.id
_entity.type
_entity.pdbx_description
1 polymer ?
#
loop_
_entity_poly.entity_id
_entity_poly.type
_entity_poly.pdbx_seq_one_letter_code
_entity_poly.pdbx_strand_id
1 'polypeptide(L)'
;MVERVDSFRYLGVHISQDLSWSHHTISLAKKARQRLYRLRHLRDFRLPSKVLRNFYTCTIESILTGNITVWFGNSTKQDRQALQRVVRSAERITHTELPDLQSIYYKECQTKARRIVKDPTHPNNRLFSLLRYGTISHFFYIRVTVQEWLI
;
A
#
# COMPACT_ATOMS: atom_id res chain seq x y z
N MET A 1 25.17 -19.26 14.79
CA MET A 1 24.50 -19.51 13.50
C MET A 1 23.13 -18.88 13.58
N VAL A 2 22.75 -18.03 12.61
CA VAL A 2 21.38 -17.49 12.54
C VAL A 2 20.56 -18.47 11.72
N GLU A 3 19.52 -19.05 12.30
CA GLU A 3 18.59 -19.92 11.57
C GLU A 3 17.87 -19.12 10.49
N ARG A 4 17.94 -19.57 9.24
CA ARG A 4 17.15 -19.03 8.14
C ARG A 4 15.71 -19.50 8.32
N VAL A 5 14.78 -18.56 8.43
CA VAL A 5 13.34 -18.81 8.51
C VAL A 5 12.70 -18.43 7.18
N ASP A 6 11.91 -19.33 6.59
CA ASP A 6 11.33 -19.17 5.24
C ASP A 6 10.44 -17.93 5.10
N SER A 7 9.74 -17.54 6.18
CA SER A 7 9.06 -16.24 6.26
C SER A 7 8.85 -15.83 7.71
N PHE A 8 8.92 -14.52 7.99
CA PHE A 8 8.64 -13.99 9.33
C PHE A 8 7.77 -12.73 9.26
N ARG A 9 7.10 -12.41 10.37
CA ARG A 9 6.21 -11.25 10.47
C ARG A 9 6.90 -10.11 11.20
N TYR A 10 7.07 -8.98 10.53
CA TYR A 10 7.62 -7.76 11.11
C TYR A 10 6.65 -6.59 10.90
N LEU A 11 6.27 -5.90 11.98
CA LEU A 11 5.35 -4.75 11.96
C LEU A 11 4.04 -4.99 11.17
N GLY A 12 3.53 -6.23 11.17
CA GLY A 12 2.30 -6.59 10.46
C GLY A 12 2.48 -7.00 8.99
N VAL A 13 3.70 -6.96 8.46
CA VAL A 13 4.06 -7.36 7.10
C VAL A 13 4.74 -8.74 7.15
N HIS A 14 4.42 -9.60 6.18
CA HIS A 14 5.11 -10.89 6.02
C HIS A 14 6.29 -10.68 5.07
N ILE A 15 7.50 -10.94 5.57
CA ILE A 15 8.75 -10.85 4.81
C ILE A 15 9.15 -12.29 4.50
N SER A 16 9.09 -12.66 3.23
CA SER A 16 9.47 -13.99 2.72
C SER A 16 10.96 -14.00 2.35
N GLN A 17 11.60 -15.17 2.40
CA GLN A 17 13.02 -15.34 2.03
C GLN A 17 13.32 -14.98 0.56
N ASP A 18 12.36 -15.17 -0.34
CA ASP A 18 12.45 -14.76 -1.75
C ASP A 18 12.10 -13.27 -1.96
N LEU A 19 11.89 -12.52 -0.86
CA LEU A 19 11.36 -11.16 -0.85
C LEU A 19 10.06 -11.02 -1.66
N SER A 20 9.33 -12.12 -1.90
CA SER A 20 8.05 -12.06 -2.57
C SER A 20 7.02 -11.48 -1.63
N TRP A 21 6.31 -10.48 -2.14
CA TRP A 21 5.18 -9.87 -1.44
C TRP A 21 3.89 -10.66 -1.64
N SER A 22 3.93 -11.78 -2.36
CA SER A 22 2.78 -12.63 -2.69
C SER A 22 2.09 -13.18 -1.44
N HIS A 23 2.85 -13.68 -0.45
CA HIS A 23 2.25 -14.17 0.79
C HIS A 23 1.58 -13.04 1.58
N HIS A 24 2.21 -11.86 1.60
CA HIS A 24 1.66 -10.66 2.20
C HIS A 24 0.38 -10.18 1.50
N THR A 25 0.37 -10.08 0.17
CA THR A 25 -0.78 -9.64 -0.64
C THR A 25 -1.95 -10.62 -0.53
N ILE A 26 -1.69 -11.94 -0.52
CA ILE A 26 -2.71 -12.96 -0.29
C ILE A 26 -3.35 -12.79 1.10
N SER A 27 -2.52 -12.61 2.14
CA SER A 27 -2.99 -12.37 3.51
C SER A 27 -3.84 -11.09 3.61
N LEU A 28 -3.38 -9.99 3.00
CA LEU A 28 -4.14 -8.74 2.90
C LEU A 28 -5.48 -8.93 2.19
N ALA A 29 -5.47 -9.60 1.03
CA ALA A 29 -6.69 -9.85 0.25
C ALA A 29 -7.70 -10.68 1.05
N LYS A 30 -7.26 -11.68 1.82
CA LYS A 30 -8.13 -12.48 2.69
C LYS A 30 -8.79 -11.62 3.78
N LYS A 31 -8.00 -10.80 4.48
CA LYS A 31 -8.51 -9.87 5.52
C LYS A 31 -9.47 -8.85 4.93
N ALA A 32 -9.13 -8.27 3.77
CA ALA A 32 -9.96 -7.28 3.09
C ALA A 32 -11.29 -7.87 2.61
N ARG A 33 -11.31 -9.11 2.11
CA ARG A 33 -12.54 -9.83 1.75
C ARG A 33 -13.46 -10.09 2.94
N GLN A 34 -12.91 -10.44 4.10
CA GLN A 34 -13.72 -10.61 5.32
C GLN A 34 -14.40 -9.30 5.73
N ARG A 35 -13.68 -8.17 5.63
CA ARG A 35 -14.23 -6.83 5.91
C ARG A 35 -15.24 -6.39 4.85
N LEU A 36 -15.02 -6.76 3.59
CA LEU A 36 -15.96 -6.53 2.49
C LEU A 36 -17.29 -7.27 2.71
N TYR A 37 -17.25 -8.49 3.23
CA TYR A 37 -18.47 -9.22 3.62
C TYR A 37 -19.27 -8.44 4.67
N ARG A 38 -18.60 -7.91 5.70
CA ARG A 38 -19.26 -7.03 6.69
C ARG A 38 -19.81 -5.76 6.08
N LEU A 39 -19.09 -5.12 5.16
CA LEU A 39 -19.57 -3.94 4.45
C LEU A 39 -20.84 -4.25 3.63
N ARG A 40 -20.89 -5.43 2.99
CA ARG A 40 -22.09 -5.89 2.28
C ARG A 40 -23.27 -6.06 3.24
N HIS A 41 -23.06 -6.72 4.37
CA HIS A 41 -24.10 -6.87 5.39
C HIS A 41 -24.58 -5.52 5.94
N LEU A 42 -23.69 -4.53 6.10
CA LEU A 42 -24.05 -3.17 6.50
C LEU A 42 -24.93 -2.45 5.47
N ARG A 43 -24.78 -2.77 4.18
CA ARG A 43 -25.61 -2.20 3.11
C ARG A 43 -27.07 -2.61 3.24
N ASP A 44 -27.34 -3.80 3.77
CA ASP A 44 -28.69 -4.33 3.92
C ASP A 44 -29.55 -3.49 4.90
N PHE A 45 -28.90 -2.78 5.84
CA PHE A 45 -29.55 -1.81 6.74
C PHE A 45 -29.85 -0.45 6.08
N ARG A 46 -29.70 -0.32 4.76
CA ARG A 46 -29.98 0.91 3.98
C ARG A 46 -29.24 2.15 4.48
N LEU A 47 -28.04 1.97 5.01
CA LEU A 47 -27.20 3.07 5.49
C LEU A 47 -26.84 4.03 4.34
N PRO A 48 -26.68 5.35 4.62
CA PRO A 48 -26.24 6.31 3.62
C PRO A 48 -24.88 5.94 3.03
N SER A 49 -24.68 6.16 1.73
CA SER A 49 -23.42 5.85 1.03
C SER A 49 -22.19 6.50 1.68
N LYS A 50 -22.34 7.68 2.30
CA LYS A 50 -21.26 8.34 3.05
C LYS A 50 -20.78 7.52 4.25
N VAL A 51 -21.70 6.89 4.99
CA VAL A 51 -21.36 6.02 6.14
C VAL A 51 -20.64 4.77 5.67
N LEU A 52 -21.13 4.15 4.59
CA LEU A 52 -20.51 2.97 3.99
C LEU A 52 -19.12 3.27 3.42
N ARG A 53 -18.93 4.44 2.79
CA ARG A 53 -17.61 4.93 2.35
C ARG A 53 -16.67 5.10 3.53
N ASN A 54 -17.11 5.74 4.61
CA ASN A 54 -16.28 5.92 5.80
C ASN A 54 -15.89 4.57 6.40
N PHE A 55 -16.81 3.61 6.47
CA PHE A 55 -16.51 2.25 6.89
C PHE A 55 -15.45 1.59 6.01
N TYR A 56 -15.56 1.72 4.68
CA TYR A 56 -14.54 1.24 3.75
C TYR A 56 -13.17 1.88 4.02
N THR A 57 -13.10 3.20 4.13
CA THR A 57 -11.84 3.93 4.39
C THR A 57 -11.19 3.48 5.70
N CYS A 58 -11.97 3.40 6.79
CA CYS A 58 -11.44 3.05 8.09
C CYS A 58 -11.03 1.56 8.20
N THR A 59 -11.70 0.66 7.48
CA THR A 59 -11.51 -0.78 7.68
C THR A 59 -10.85 -1.49 6.52
N ILE A 60 -11.20 -1.21 5.27
CA ILE A 60 -10.65 -1.94 4.12
C ILE A 60 -9.44 -1.18 3.57
N GLU A 61 -9.60 0.11 3.31
CA GLU A 61 -8.51 0.93 2.76
C GLU A 61 -7.31 0.94 3.72
N SER A 62 -7.53 1.16 5.02
CA SER A 62 -6.47 1.22 6.03
C SER A 62 -5.52 0.01 6.05
N ILE A 63 -6.03 -1.20 5.78
CA ILE A 63 -5.18 -2.40 5.71
C ILE A 63 -4.55 -2.59 4.34
N LEU A 64 -5.24 -2.18 3.26
CA LEU A 64 -4.71 -2.27 1.91
C LEU A 64 -3.62 -1.23 1.64
N THR A 65 -3.64 -0.10 2.35
CA THR A 65 -2.70 1.01 2.17
C THR A 65 -1.65 1.08 3.27
N GLY A 66 -1.77 0.23 4.30
CA GLY A 66 -0.79 0.09 5.37
C GLY A 66 0.60 -0.23 4.82
N ASN A 67 1.56 0.65 5.07
CA ASN A 67 2.94 0.55 4.58
C ASN A 67 3.05 0.30 3.07
N ILE A 68 2.08 0.76 2.27
CA ILE A 68 1.99 0.48 0.82
C ILE A 68 3.27 0.84 0.05
N THR A 69 4.01 1.84 0.51
CA THR A 69 5.28 2.27 -0.09
C THR A 69 6.38 1.21 -0.03
N VAL A 70 6.29 0.23 0.88
CA VAL A 70 7.33 -0.78 1.10
C VAL A 70 7.17 -1.96 0.14
N TRP A 71 5.93 -2.40 -0.09
CA TRP A 71 5.65 -3.68 -0.75
C TRP A 71 4.98 -3.53 -2.12
N PHE A 72 4.24 -2.45 -2.36
CA PHE A 72 3.37 -2.36 -3.55
C PHE A 72 4.15 -2.26 -4.87
N GLY A 73 5.25 -1.49 -4.88
CA GLY A 73 6.14 -1.38 -6.04
C GLY A 73 6.77 -2.72 -6.45
N ASN A 74 6.98 -3.61 -5.49
CA ASN A 74 7.67 -4.90 -5.66
C ASN A 74 6.71 -6.09 -5.81
N SER A 75 5.41 -5.86 -5.64
CA SER A 75 4.39 -6.89 -5.85
C SER A 75 4.21 -7.20 -7.34
N THR A 76 3.66 -8.37 -7.65
CA THR A 76 3.38 -8.74 -9.04
C THR A 76 2.17 -7.96 -9.58
N LYS A 77 2.01 -7.92 -10.91
CA LYS A 77 0.81 -7.33 -11.52
C LYS A 77 -0.47 -8.05 -11.07
N GLN A 78 -0.38 -9.37 -10.92
CA GLN A 78 -1.44 -10.27 -10.50
C GLN A 78 -1.86 -9.95 -9.06
N ASP A 79 -0.91 -9.74 -8.15
CA ASP A 79 -1.18 -9.31 -6.78
C ASP A 79 -1.92 -7.98 -6.72
N ARG A 80 -1.40 -6.97 -7.44
CA ARG A 80 -2.04 -5.64 -7.50
C ARG A 80 -3.46 -5.73 -8.03
N GLN A 81 -3.69 -6.51 -9.08
CA GLN A 81 -5.03 -6.74 -9.63
C GLN A 81 -5.94 -7.46 -8.62
N ALA A 82 -5.42 -8.43 -7.85
CA ALA A 82 -6.20 -9.11 -6.83
C ALA A 82 -6.68 -8.18 -5.72
N LEU A 83 -5.83 -7.25 -5.26
CA LEU A 83 -6.22 -6.24 -4.28
C LEU A 83 -7.16 -5.20 -4.88
N GLN A 84 -6.90 -4.75 -6.13
CA GLN A 84 -7.78 -3.80 -6.81
C GLN A 84 -9.20 -4.34 -7.01
N ARG A 85 -9.37 -5.65 -7.21
CA ARG A 85 -10.70 -6.28 -7.26
C ARG A 85 -11.50 -6.07 -5.97
N VAL A 86 -10.85 -6.04 -4.81
CA VAL A 86 -11.53 -5.75 -3.53
C VAL A 86 -12.05 -4.32 -3.51
N VAL A 87 -11.25 -3.35 -3.96
CA VAL A 87 -11.66 -1.95 -4.12
C VAL A 87 -12.86 -1.85 -5.06
N ARG A 88 -12.80 -2.49 -6.23
CA ARG A 88 -13.91 -2.51 -7.21
C ARG A 88 -15.17 -3.17 -6.66
N SER A 89 -15.05 -4.16 -5.78
CA SER A 89 -16.23 -4.73 -5.12
C SER A 89 -16.81 -3.77 -4.09
N ALA A 90 -15.98 -3.03 -3.35
CA ALA A 90 -16.44 -2.04 -2.40
C ALA A 90 -17.16 -0.87 -3.10
N GLU A 91 -16.62 -0.37 -4.22
CA GLU A 91 -17.28 0.67 -5.04
C GLU A 91 -18.70 0.31 -5.43
N ARG A 92 -18.91 -0.96 -5.84
CA ARG A 92 -20.24 -1.46 -6.20
C ARG A 92 -21.21 -1.52 -5.02
N ILE A 93 -20.70 -1.77 -3.80
CA ILE A 93 -21.52 -1.84 -2.58
C ILE A 93 -21.85 -0.43 -2.08
N THR A 94 -20.89 0.49 -2.09
CA THR A 94 -21.07 1.86 -1.57
C THR A 94 -21.75 2.78 -2.57
N HIS A 95 -21.70 2.45 -3.87
CA HIS A 95 -22.11 3.31 -4.99
C HIS A 95 -21.36 4.65 -4.98
N THR A 96 -20.06 4.60 -4.68
CA THR A 96 -19.18 5.77 -4.69
C THR A 96 -17.88 5.41 -5.38
N GLU A 97 -17.30 6.35 -6.13
CA GLU A 97 -15.95 6.18 -6.67
C GLU A 97 -14.92 6.10 -5.54
N LEU A 98 -14.08 5.06 -5.58
CA LEU A 98 -13.01 4.86 -4.63
C LEU A 98 -11.66 5.03 -5.35
N PRO A 99 -10.65 5.60 -4.69
CA PRO A 99 -9.33 5.74 -5.29
C PRO A 99 -8.73 4.36 -5.60
N ASP A 100 -8.07 4.25 -6.74
CA ASP A 100 -7.32 3.04 -7.08
C ASP A 100 -6.02 2.94 -6.26
N LEU A 101 -5.55 1.71 -6.06
CA LEU A 101 -4.38 1.47 -5.20
C LEU A 101 -3.09 2.06 -5.77
N GLN A 102 -2.97 2.19 -7.10
CA GLN A 102 -1.80 2.78 -7.75
C GLN A 102 -1.71 4.28 -7.44
N SER A 103 -2.83 4.99 -7.54
CA SER A 103 -2.93 6.42 -7.20
C SER A 103 -2.62 6.67 -5.73
N ILE A 104 -3.11 5.80 -4.83
CA ILE A 104 -2.79 5.90 -3.39
C ILE A 104 -1.30 5.67 -3.17
N TYR A 105 -0.74 4.58 -3.73
CA TYR A 105 0.69 4.28 -3.62
C TYR A 105 1.55 5.46 -4.06
N TYR A 106 1.24 6.03 -5.22
CA TYR A 106 1.94 7.19 -5.76
C TYR A 106 1.86 8.40 -4.81
N LYS A 107 0.66 8.72 -4.32
CA LYS A 107 0.43 9.84 -3.40
C LYS A 107 1.22 9.67 -2.10
N GLU A 108 1.25 8.45 -1.56
CA GLU A 108 2.00 8.12 -0.35
C GLU A 108 3.51 8.23 -0.57
N CYS A 109 4.03 7.70 -1.69
CA CYS A 109 5.44 7.85 -2.07
C CYS A 109 5.83 9.33 -2.18
N GLN A 110 5.01 10.15 -2.85
CA GLN A 110 5.26 11.58 -2.99
C GLN A 110 5.22 12.30 -1.63
N THR A 111 4.27 11.95 -0.77
CA THR A 111 4.14 12.54 0.57
C THR A 111 5.35 12.21 1.43
N LYS A 112 5.81 10.95 1.41
CA LYS A 112 7.03 10.53 2.13
C LYS A 112 8.27 11.23 1.59
N ALA A 113 8.46 11.27 0.28
CA ALA A 113 9.60 11.97 -0.34
C ALA A 113 9.62 13.46 0.05
N ARG A 114 8.47 14.14 0.00
CA ARG A 114 8.35 15.55 0.44
C ARG A 114 8.71 15.74 1.91
N ARG A 115 8.34 14.80 2.80
CA ARG A 115 8.72 14.87 4.22
C ARG A 115 10.22 14.73 4.41
N ILE A 116 10.85 13.78 3.70
CA ILE A 116 12.30 13.58 3.76
C ILE A 116 13.05 14.82 3.28
N VAL A 117 12.64 15.39 2.14
CA VAL A 117 13.26 16.61 1.58
C VAL A 117 13.13 17.80 2.53
N LYS A 118 11.98 17.95 3.20
CA LYS A 118 11.70 19.05 4.12
C LYS A 118 12.42 18.94 5.46
N ASP A 119 12.91 17.76 5.83
CA ASP A 119 13.60 17.51 7.08
C ASP A 119 15.11 17.32 6.84
N PRO A 120 15.94 18.35 7.10
CA PRO A 120 17.39 18.26 6.91
C PRO A 120 18.07 17.23 7.82
N THR A 121 17.43 16.86 8.94
CA THR A 121 17.99 15.89 9.91
C THR A 121 17.69 14.45 9.53
N HIS A 122 16.79 14.24 8.57
CA HIS A 122 16.43 12.91 8.12
C HIS A 122 17.65 12.19 7.50
N PRO A 123 17.95 10.93 7.88
CA PRO A 123 19.14 10.21 7.40
C PRO A 123 19.28 10.21 5.87
N ASN A 124 18.14 10.09 5.18
CA ASN A 124 18.10 10.08 3.72
C ASN A 124 17.89 11.44 3.05
N ASN A 125 17.84 12.56 3.78
CA ASN A 125 17.63 13.88 3.18
C ASN A 125 18.65 14.15 2.06
N ARG A 126 19.92 13.77 2.28
CA ARG A 126 21.01 13.90 1.32
C ARG A 126 20.79 13.13 0.02
N LEU A 127 20.13 11.98 0.09
CA LEU A 127 19.82 11.18 -1.11
C LEU A 127 18.83 11.95 -2.00
N PHE A 128 17.84 12.61 -1.40
CA PHE A 128 16.76 13.31 -2.11
C PHE A 128 17.17 14.72 -2.60
N SER A 129 18.47 15.01 -2.68
CA SER A 129 18.97 16.28 -3.19
C SER A 129 18.42 16.56 -4.61
N LEU A 130 17.99 17.80 -4.86
CA LEU A 130 17.57 18.23 -6.19
C LEU A 130 18.73 18.06 -7.16
N LEU A 131 18.56 17.24 -8.19
CA LEU A 131 19.47 17.25 -9.34
C LEU A 131 19.38 18.64 -9.99
N ARG A 132 20.53 19.21 -10.38
CA ARG A 132 20.68 20.60 -10.86
C ARG A 132 19.85 20.97 -12.10
N TYR A 133 19.13 20.01 -12.70
CA TYR A 133 18.30 20.20 -13.89
C TYR A 133 16.81 20.46 -13.58
N GLY A 134 16.43 20.73 -12.33
CA GLY A 134 15.10 21.24 -11.98
C GLY A 134 13.94 20.25 -12.13
N THR A 135 14.15 19.08 -12.73
CA THR A 135 13.22 17.97 -12.73
C THR A 135 13.49 17.09 -11.51
N ILE A 136 12.53 17.08 -10.59
CA ILE A 136 12.42 16.03 -9.58
C ILE A 136 12.21 14.73 -10.38
N SER A 137 13.28 13.96 -10.60
CA SER A 137 13.28 12.74 -11.41
C SER A 137 12.47 11.64 -10.73
N HIS A 138 11.18 11.75 -10.98
CA HIS A 138 10.10 10.88 -10.59
C HIS A 138 10.29 9.40 -11.00
N PHE A 139 11.14 9.15 -12.00
CA PHE A 139 11.37 7.83 -12.58
C PHE A 139 12.60 7.08 -12.02
N PHE A 140 13.60 7.78 -11.46
CA PHE A 140 14.84 7.12 -11.01
C PHE A 140 14.73 6.58 -9.57
N TYR A 141 13.87 7.20 -8.75
CA TYR A 141 13.87 6.96 -7.32
C TYR A 141 13.22 5.65 -6.87
N ILE A 142 12.18 5.18 -7.58
CA ILE A 142 11.42 3.97 -7.20
C ILE A 142 12.22 2.69 -7.45
N ARG A 143 13.15 2.68 -8.42
CA ARG A 143 13.99 1.50 -8.70
C ARG A 143 15.20 1.40 -7.77
N VAL A 144 15.82 2.53 -7.44
CA VAL A 144 17.05 2.55 -6.63
C VAL A 144 16.75 2.28 -5.15
N THR A 145 15.67 2.86 -4.60
CA THR A 145 15.45 2.72 -3.16
C THR A 145 15.07 1.31 -2.72
N VAL A 146 14.24 0.55 -3.44
CA VAL A 146 13.88 -0.79 -2.94
C VAL A 146 15.10 -1.70 -2.78
N GLN A 147 16.06 -1.68 -3.71
CA GLN A 147 17.25 -2.52 -3.61
C GLN A 147 18.22 -2.05 -2.52
N GLU A 148 18.27 -0.75 -2.20
CA GLU A 148 19.16 -0.20 -1.18
C GLU A 148 18.60 -0.27 0.26
N TRP A 149 17.30 -0.50 0.44
CA TRP A 149 16.68 -0.60 1.78
C TRP A 149 16.69 -2.03 2.37
N LEU A 150 17.25 -3.03 1.68
CA LEU A 150 17.28 -4.44 2.10
C LEU A 150 18.69 -5.07 2.10
N ILE A 151 19.73 -4.26 2.30
CA ILE A 151 21.06 -4.71 2.70
C ILE A 151 21.52 -3.87 3.89
#